data_AF-A0A1Q4HNZ3-F1
#
_entry.id   AF-A0A1Q4HNZ3-F1
#
_cell.length_a   1.000
_cell.length_b   1.000
_cell.length_c   1.000
_cell.angle_alpha   90.00
_cell.angle_beta   90.00
_cell.angle_gamma   90.00
#
_symmetry.space_group_name_H-M   'P 1'
#
loop_
_entity.id
_entity.type
_entity.pdbx_description
1 polymer ?
#
loop_
_entity_poly.entity_id
_entity_poly.type
_entity_poly.pdbx_seq_one_letter_code
_entity_poly.pdbx_strand_id
1 'polypeptide(L)'
;MSLASDTVTRMSNHVTTYRFTTIAVGDLPYPEGLGKAEYPELEFGMKRLLGHRWDDPVANERSFWTPTYQNLIHTHLKPHFDRHGDIVEIATQAVNGAHASHALNRDITGTYAEAFTEYRCGIPSLDDLQAAHGPVIAWWILDPPRIFCDGRAMWFVDGRHRLSYLRSLLQPSDPGFPILVELSRSAIDAAV
;
A
#
# COMPACT_ATOMS: atom_id res chain seq x y z
N MET A 1 -27.58 -1.92 48.92
CA MET A 1 -28.21 -1.95 47.58
C MET A 1 -27.18 -1.46 46.58
N SER A 2 -27.01 -2.24 45.53
CA SER A 2 -25.87 -2.24 44.61
C SER A 2 -25.80 -0.98 43.74
N LEU A 3 -24.58 -0.47 43.59
CA LEU A 3 -24.19 0.55 42.61
C LEU A 3 -24.36 -0.04 41.20
N ALA A 4 -25.22 0.57 40.38
CA ALA A 4 -25.20 0.35 38.93
C ALA A 4 -24.05 1.20 38.36
N SER A 5 -22.97 0.52 37.98
CA SER A 5 -21.92 1.08 37.13
C SER A 5 -22.45 1.16 35.70
N ASP A 6 -22.92 2.34 35.29
CA ASP A 6 -23.06 2.67 33.88
C ASP A 6 -21.66 2.80 33.28
N THR A 7 -21.14 1.65 32.85
CA THR A 7 -19.94 1.57 32.05
C THR A 7 -20.31 2.08 30.66
N VAL A 8 -20.19 3.39 30.48
CA VAL A 8 -20.18 4.00 29.15
C VAL A 8 -19.01 3.36 28.40
N THR A 9 -19.34 2.45 27.49
CA THR A 9 -18.43 1.97 26.45
C THR A 9 -17.95 3.19 25.68
N ARG A 10 -16.78 3.72 26.06
CA ARG A 10 -15.99 4.60 25.20
C ARG A 10 -15.63 3.77 23.96
N MET A 11 -16.49 3.81 22.94
CA MET A 11 -16.02 3.69 21.58
C MET A 11 -15.08 4.88 21.37
N SER A 12 -13.81 4.67 21.67
CA SER A 12 -12.76 5.55 21.18
C SER A 12 -12.86 5.47 19.66
N ASN A 13 -13.60 6.39 19.06
CA ASN A 13 -13.52 6.67 17.64
C ASN A 13 -12.08 7.12 17.42
N HIS A 14 -11.20 6.16 17.11
CA HIS A 14 -9.84 6.44 16.71
C HIS A 14 -9.96 7.25 15.43
N VAL A 15 -9.86 8.56 15.57
CA VAL A 15 -9.82 9.48 14.46
C VAL A 15 -8.53 9.17 13.71
N THR A 16 -8.67 8.81 12.43
CA THR A 16 -7.55 8.49 11.55
C THR A 16 -7.40 9.65 10.58
N THR A 17 -6.15 10.05 10.34
CA THR A 17 -5.83 10.95 9.23
C THR A 17 -5.36 10.10 8.07
N TYR A 18 -6.00 10.30 6.93
CA TYR A 18 -5.65 9.69 5.65
C TYR A 18 -4.99 10.73 4.75
N ARG A 19 -4.11 10.28 3.87
CA ARG A 19 -3.51 11.10 2.83
C ARG A 19 -3.25 10.24 1.61
N PHE A 20 -3.92 10.55 0.51
CA PHE A 20 -3.59 9.98 -0.80
C PHE A 20 -2.43 10.80 -1.37
N THR A 21 -1.31 10.16 -1.66
CA THR A 21 -0.05 10.85 -1.98
C THR A 21 0.83 9.94 -2.83
N THR A 22 1.95 10.47 -3.31
CA THR A 22 3.04 9.65 -3.85
C THR A 22 4.13 9.43 -2.81
N ILE A 23 4.77 8.26 -2.82
CA ILE A 23 6.01 7.96 -2.10
C ILE A 23 7.04 7.44 -3.10
N ALA A 24 8.31 7.83 -2.95
CA ALA A 24 9.38 7.28 -3.79
C ALA A 24 9.56 5.78 -3.52
N VAL A 25 9.82 4.98 -4.54
CA VAL A 25 9.93 3.52 -4.40
C VAL A 25 11.01 3.10 -3.38
N GLY A 26 12.08 3.88 -3.25
CA GLY A 26 13.13 3.68 -2.26
C GLY A 26 12.67 3.84 -0.81
N ASP A 27 11.64 4.65 -0.57
CA ASP A 27 11.12 5.00 0.76
C ASP A 27 9.99 4.07 1.22
N LEU A 28 9.56 3.12 0.38
CA LEU A 28 8.55 2.14 0.76
C LEU A 28 9.03 1.29 1.96
N PRO A 29 8.12 0.84 2.83
CA PRO A 29 8.48 -0.15 3.84
C PRO A 29 8.85 -1.49 3.20
N TYR A 30 9.69 -2.28 3.86
CA TYR A 30 9.93 -3.67 3.44
C TYR A 30 8.73 -4.55 3.85
N PRO A 31 8.39 -5.58 3.06
CA PRO A 31 7.17 -6.33 3.28
C PRO A 31 7.24 -7.18 4.54
N GLU A 32 6.21 -7.12 5.37
CA GLU A 32 5.90 -8.21 6.31
C GLU A 32 5.14 -9.31 5.57
N GLY A 33 5.62 -10.55 5.67
CA GLY A 33 4.90 -11.72 5.21
C GLY A 33 4.63 -11.72 3.70
N LEU A 34 5.64 -11.41 2.89
CA LEU A 34 5.51 -11.46 1.42
C LEU A 34 5.05 -12.88 1.00
N GLY A 35 4.03 -12.94 0.13
CA GLY A 35 3.41 -14.20 -0.28
C GLY A 35 2.15 -14.60 0.47
N LYS A 36 1.84 -13.99 1.63
CA LYS A 36 0.62 -14.31 2.39
C LYS A 36 -0.65 -14.26 1.53
N ALA A 37 -1.57 -15.17 1.81
CA ALA A 37 -2.91 -15.30 1.18
C ALA A 37 -2.86 -15.82 -0.27
N GLU A 38 -3.10 -14.96 -1.26
CA GLU A 38 -3.36 -15.35 -2.67
C GLU A 38 -2.14 -15.96 -3.40
N TYR A 39 -0.97 -16.02 -2.74
CA TYR A 39 0.29 -16.47 -3.34
C TYR A 39 0.91 -17.62 -2.52
N PRO A 40 0.25 -18.79 -2.41
CA PRO A 40 0.67 -19.88 -1.53
C PRO A 40 2.08 -20.39 -1.81
N GLU A 41 2.49 -20.44 -3.09
CA GLU A 41 3.85 -20.85 -3.47
C GLU A 41 4.91 -19.83 -3.03
N LEU A 42 4.60 -18.53 -3.13
CA LEU A 42 5.47 -17.47 -2.64
C LEU A 42 5.58 -17.51 -1.12
N GLU A 43 4.46 -17.69 -0.41
CA GLU A 43 4.46 -17.84 1.05
C GLU A 43 5.33 -19.03 1.48
N PHE A 44 5.17 -20.17 0.81
CA PHE A 44 5.99 -21.36 1.06
C PHE A 44 7.48 -21.09 0.82
N GLY A 45 7.82 -20.46 -0.31
CA GLY A 45 9.19 -20.08 -0.63
C GLY A 45 9.80 -19.13 0.41
N MET A 46 9.05 -18.10 0.82
CA MET A 46 9.48 -17.13 1.84
C MET A 46 9.67 -17.78 3.21
N LYS A 47 8.77 -18.68 3.62
CA LYS A 47 8.93 -19.46 4.86
C LYS A 47 10.15 -20.38 4.83
N ARG A 48 10.47 -20.98 3.67
CA ARG A 48 11.70 -21.77 3.52
C ARG A 48 12.97 -20.92 3.60
N LEU A 49 12.93 -19.70 3.07
CA LEU A 49 14.06 -18.78 3.05
C LEU A 49 14.32 -18.16 4.44
N LEU A 50 13.26 -17.67 5.10
CA LEU A 50 13.37 -16.85 6.32
C LEU A 50 12.98 -17.61 7.60
N GLY A 51 12.45 -18.83 7.48
CA GLY A 51 12.00 -19.63 8.60
C GLY A 51 10.88 -18.95 9.40
N HIS A 52 11.03 -18.94 10.73
CA HIS A 52 10.07 -18.34 11.65
C HIS A 52 9.99 -16.82 11.57
N ARG A 53 10.93 -16.15 10.86
CA ARG A 53 10.97 -14.68 10.70
C ARG A 53 10.39 -14.21 9.38
N TRP A 54 9.66 -15.05 8.67
CA TRP A 54 9.13 -14.70 7.34
C TRP A 54 8.15 -13.50 7.35
N ASP A 55 7.50 -13.25 8.49
CA ASP A 55 6.59 -12.12 8.73
C ASP A 55 7.28 -10.93 9.43
N ASP A 56 8.57 -11.03 9.76
CA ASP A 56 9.35 -9.95 10.38
C ASP A 56 9.84 -8.96 9.30
N PRO A 57 9.44 -7.68 9.34
CA PRO A 57 9.90 -6.67 8.38
C PRO A 57 11.43 -6.54 8.31
N VAL A 58 12.12 -6.66 9.44
CA VAL A 58 13.59 -6.50 9.52
C VAL A 58 14.30 -7.68 8.86
N ALA A 59 13.75 -8.89 8.98
CA ALA A 59 14.28 -10.06 8.29
C ALA A 59 14.08 -9.93 6.77
N ASN A 60 12.90 -9.46 6.35
CA ASN A 60 12.60 -9.21 4.95
C ASN A 60 13.51 -8.14 4.36
N GLU A 61 13.73 -7.01 5.05
CA GLU A 61 14.66 -5.95 4.63
C GLU A 61 16.07 -6.49 4.38
N ARG A 62 16.64 -7.22 5.35
CA ARG A 62 18.00 -7.75 5.26
C ARG A 62 18.17 -8.74 4.10
N SER A 63 17.12 -9.46 3.76
CA SER A 63 17.16 -10.50 2.72
C SER A 63 16.63 -10.03 1.37
N PHE A 64 15.94 -8.90 1.28
CA PHE A 64 15.18 -8.47 0.10
C PHE A 64 16.04 -8.54 -1.16
N TRP A 65 17.26 -8.00 -1.11
CA TRP A 65 18.17 -7.92 -2.25
C TRP A 65 19.03 -9.17 -2.48
N THR A 66 18.83 -10.24 -1.71
CA THR A 66 19.54 -11.50 -1.96
C THR A 66 19.03 -12.15 -3.25
N PRO A 67 19.90 -12.87 -4.01
CA PRO A 67 19.47 -13.56 -5.22
C PRO A 67 18.29 -14.51 -5.00
N THR A 68 18.25 -15.21 -3.86
CA THR A 68 17.16 -16.14 -3.54
C THR A 68 15.83 -15.44 -3.30
N TYR A 69 15.84 -14.30 -2.59
CA TYR A 69 14.63 -13.52 -2.35
C TYR A 69 14.11 -12.89 -3.65
N GLN A 70 15.00 -12.29 -4.44
CA GLN A 70 14.65 -11.73 -5.76
C GLN A 70 14.12 -12.80 -6.71
N ASN A 71 14.70 -14.00 -6.69
CA ASN A 71 14.19 -15.13 -7.49
C ASN A 71 12.74 -15.50 -7.10
N LEU A 72 12.39 -15.47 -5.81
CA LEU A 72 11.01 -15.72 -5.37
C LEU A 72 10.03 -14.64 -5.89
N ILE A 73 10.42 -13.37 -5.83
CA ILE A 73 9.64 -12.27 -6.43
C ILE A 73 9.44 -12.51 -7.94
N HIS A 74 10.52 -12.73 -8.68
CA HIS A 74 10.45 -12.92 -10.13
C HIS A 74 9.73 -14.21 -10.55
N THR A 75 9.79 -15.26 -9.74
CA THR A 75 9.10 -16.52 -10.08
C THR A 75 7.59 -16.40 -9.86
N HIS A 76 7.16 -15.76 -8.77
CA HIS A 76 5.75 -15.82 -8.37
C HIS A 76 4.96 -14.53 -8.57
N LEU A 77 5.60 -13.35 -8.52
CA LEU A 77 4.91 -12.07 -8.69
C LEU A 77 4.93 -11.59 -10.14
N LYS A 78 6.06 -11.71 -10.84
CA LYS A 78 6.18 -11.26 -12.24
C LYS A 78 5.10 -11.85 -13.15
N PRO A 79 4.85 -13.18 -13.19
CA PRO A 79 3.79 -13.72 -14.05
C PRO A 79 2.39 -13.21 -13.69
N HIS A 80 2.15 -12.94 -12.40
CA HIS A 80 0.87 -12.43 -11.93
C HIS A 80 0.64 -10.98 -12.36
N PHE A 81 1.66 -10.13 -12.33
CA PHE A 81 1.50 -8.72 -12.70
C PHE A 81 1.64 -8.50 -14.21
N ASP A 82 2.54 -9.21 -14.88
CA ASP A 82 2.78 -9.02 -16.32
C ASP A 82 1.59 -9.41 -17.20
N ARG A 83 0.74 -10.35 -16.76
CA ARG A 83 -0.54 -10.66 -17.46
C ARG A 83 -1.51 -9.47 -17.51
N HIS A 84 -1.26 -8.44 -16.70
CA HIS A 84 -2.08 -7.24 -16.60
C HIS A 84 -1.47 -6.04 -17.32
N GLY A 85 -0.29 -6.19 -17.94
CA GLY A 85 0.46 -5.12 -18.60
C GLY A 85 1.78 -4.82 -17.87
N ASP A 86 2.48 -3.77 -18.32
CA ASP A 86 3.69 -3.30 -17.64
C ASP A 86 3.29 -2.60 -16.33
N ILE A 87 3.71 -3.17 -15.19
CA ILE A 87 3.40 -2.63 -13.87
C ILE A 87 3.98 -1.23 -13.65
N VAL A 88 5.09 -0.88 -14.31
CA VAL A 88 5.71 0.45 -14.22
C VAL A 88 4.86 1.47 -14.97
N GLU A 89 4.36 1.11 -16.16
CA GLU A 89 3.41 1.93 -16.90
C GLU A 89 2.12 2.13 -16.10
N ILE A 90 1.57 1.05 -15.53
CA ILE A 90 0.37 1.11 -14.69
C ILE A 90 0.58 2.06 -13.50
N ALA A 91 1.71 1.95 -12.80
CA ALA A 91 2.04 2.84 -11.68
C ALA A 91 2.13 4.31 -12.13
N THR A 92 2.77 4.56 -13.27
CA THR A 92 2.90 5.89 -13.85
C THR A 92 1.53 6.51 -14.19
N GLN A 93 0.68 5.74 -14.87
CA GLN A 93 -0.66 6.18 -15.23
C GLN A 93 -1.54 6.39 -14.01
N ALA A 94 -1.36 5.58 -12.96
CA ALA A 94 -2.07 5.75 -11.70
C ALA A 94 -1.72 7.08 -11.01
N VAL A 95 -0.43 7.42 -10.95
CA VAL A 95 0.02 8.73 -10.42
C VAL A 95 -0.58 9.88 -11.24
N ASN A 96 -0.50 9.80 -12.57
CA ASN A 96 -1.06 10.81 -13.46
C ASN A 96 -2.58 10.98 -13.27
N GLY A 97 -3.32 9.89 -13.18
CA GLY A 97 -4.77 9.91 -12.96
C GLY A 97 -5.16 10.48 -11.59
N ALA A 98 -4.37 10.21 -10.55
CA ALA A 98 -4.62 10.70 -9.20
C ALA A 98 -4.51 12.24 -9.09
N HIS A 99 -3.77 12.90 -9.99
CA HIS A 99 -3.70 14.37 -10.04
C HIS A 99 -5.04 15.05 -10.37
N ALA A 100 -6.03 14.31 -10.89
CA ALA A 100 -7.39 14.82 -11.05
C ALA A 100 -8.10 15.05 -9.70
N SER A 101 -7.64 14.41 -8.63
CA SER A 101 -8.14 14.64 -7.27
C SER A 101 -7.65 15.97 -6.72
N HIS A 102 -8.58 16.81 -6.28
CA HIS A 102 -8.27 18.03 -5.54
C HIS A 102 -7.80 17.77 -4.09
N ALA A 103 -7.94 16.53 -3.62
CA ALA A 103 -7.54 16.08 -2.29
C ALA A 103 -6.20 15.32 -2.28
N LEU A 104 -5.56 15.13 -3.46
CA LEU A 104 -4.21 14.57 -3.53
C LEU A 104 -3.23 15.43 -2.71
N ASN A 105 -2.37 14.79 -1.93
CA ASN A 105 -1.40 15.39 -1.02
C ASN A 105 -2.01 16.21 0.14
N ARG A 106 -3.30 16.04 0.43
CA ARG A 106 -3.96 16.68 1.57
C ARG A 106 -4.27 15.66 2.65
N ASP A 107 -4.10 16.10 3.89
CA ASP A 107 -4.50 15.34 5.06
C ASP A 107 -6.01 15.44 5.24
N ILE A 108 -6.67 14.30 5.38
CA ILE A 108 -8.13 14.19 5.53
C ILE A 108 -8.41 13.38 6.79
N THR A 109 -8.97 14.05 7.79
CA THR A 109 -9.20 13.48 9.12
C THR A 109 -10.66 13.08 9.25
N GLY A 110 -10.93 11.79 9.48
CA GLY A 110 -12.29 11.28 9.54
C GLY A 110 -12.36 9.77 9.38
N THR A 111 -13.47 9.29 8.82
CA THR A 111 -13.63 7.89 8.41
C THR A 111 -12.95 7.64 7.07
N TYR A 112 -12.59 6.37 6.81
CA TYR A 112 -12.06 5.97 5.51
C TYR A 112 -13.01 6.34 4.35
N ALA A 113 -14.32 6.15 4.54
CA ALA A 113 -15.32 6.45 3.51
C ALA A 113 -15.37 7.94 3.15
N GLU A 114 -15.24 8.84 4.13
CA GLU A 114 -15.16 10.29 3.91
C GLU A 114 -13.87 10.65 3.16
N ALA A 115 -12.71 10.17 3.64
CA ALA A 115 -11.43 10.44 3.00
C ALA A 115 -11.37 9.92 1.55
N PHE A 116 -11.92 8.73 1.32
CA PHE A 116 -12.01 8.14 -0.01
C PHE A 116 -12.96 8.92 -0.93
N THR A 117 -14.07 9.42 -0.40
CA THR A 117 -15.01 10.26 -1.15
C THR A 117 -14.36 11.58 -1.55
N GLU A 118 -13.65 12.23 -0.62
CA GLU A 118 -12.90 13.45 -0.90
C GLU A 118 -11.79 13.21 -1.94
N TYR A 119 -11.02 12.13 -1.81
CA TYR A 119 -10.02 11.74 -2.79
C TYR A 119 -10.63 11.54 -4.18
N ARG A 120 -11.74 10.83 -4.29
CA ARG A 120 -12.36 10.56 -5.60
C ARG A 120 -13.05 11.75 -6.22
N CYS A 121 -13.29 12.82 -5.46
CA CYS A 121 -13.89 14.02 -5.99
C CYS A 121 -12.92 14.72 -6.96
N GLY A 122 -13.31 14.74 -8.25
CA GLY A 122 -12.50 15.24 -9.36
C GLY A 122 -11.87 14.12 -10.21
N ILE A 123 -11.77 12.89 -9.69
CA ILE A 123 -11.36 11.72 -10.47
C ILE A 123 -12.56 11.27 -11.34
N PRO A 124 -12.35 10.94 -12.63
CA PRO A 124 -13.39 10.37 -13.47
C PRO A 124 -14.03 9.11 -12.87
N SER A 125 -15.24 8.79 -13.33
CA SER A 125 -15.94 7.58 -12.86
C SER A 125 -15.13 6.32 -13.19
N LEU A 126 -15.43 5.20 -12.51
CA LEU A 126 -14.76 3.93 -12.80
C LEU A 126 -14.93 3.55 -14.28
N ASP A 127 -16.13 3.71 -14.83
CA ASP A 127 -16.43 3.35 -16.22
C ASP A 127 -15.64 4.23 -17.21
N ASP A 128 -15.52 5.53 -16.92
CA ASP A 128 -14.73 6.46 -17.76
C ASP A 128 -13.24 6.11 -17.71
N LEU A 129 -12.70 5.81 -16.51
CA LEU A 129 -11.31 5.38 -16.35
C LEU A 129 -11.05 4.04 -17.04
N GLN A 130 -11.99 3.09 -16.95
CA GLN A 130 -11.90 1.81 -17.63
C GLN A 130 -11.92 1.96 -19.16
N ALA A 131 -12.76 2.84 -19.68
CA ALA A 131 -12.80 3.13 -21.11
C ALA A 131 -11.49 3.80 -21.61
N ALA A 132 -10.89 4.67 -20.80
CA ALA A 132 -9.69 5.41 -21.18
C ALA A 132 -8.38 4.61 -21.01
N HIS A 133 -8.28 3.81 -19.95
CA HIS A 133 -7.02 3.19 -19.52
C HIS A 133 -7.12 1.67 -19.28
N GLY A 134 -8.32 1.10 -19.31
CA GLY A 134 -8.55 -0.29 -18.94
C GLY A 134 -8.70 -0.52 -17.43
N PRO A 135 -9.14 -1.73 -17.03
CA PRO A 135 -9.55 -2.01 -15.66
C PRO A 135 -8.43 -1.93 -14.62
N VAL A 136 -7.22 -2.33 -14.99
CA VAL A 136 -6.10 -2.41 -14.03
C VAL A 136 -5.66 -1.02 -13.60
N ILE A 137 -5.44 -0.11 -14.55
CA ILE A 137 -5.06 1.28 -14.27
C ILE A 137 -6.19 1.99 -13.51
N ALA A 138 -7.44 1.80 -13.92
CA ALA A 138 -8.59 2.39 -13.24
C ALA A 138 -8.64 2.00 -11.75
N TRP A 139 -8.38 0.72 -11.42
CA TRP A 139 -8.32 0.26 -10.03
C TRP A 139 -7.10 0.77 -9.28
N TRP A 140 -5.95 0.95 -9.93
CA TRP A 140 -4.79 1.53 -9.26
C TRP A 140 -4.97 3.00 -8.92
N ILE A 141 -5.70 3.76 -9.75
CA ILE A 141 -6.08 5.15 -9.45
C ILE A 141 -7.04 5.19 -8.25
N LEU A 142 -8.04 4.31 -8.26
CA LEU A 142 -9.15 4.37 -7.30
C LEU A 142 -8.87 3.63 -5.99
N ASP A 143 -8.01 2.62 -5.97
CA ASP A 143 -7.70 1.78 -4.80
C ASP A 143 -6.17 1.58 -4.66
N PRO A 144 -5.45 2.65 -4.30
CA PRO A 144 -3.99 2.62 -4.23
C PRO A 144 -3.49 1.75 -3.05
N PRO A 145 -2.19 1.36 -3.05
CA PRO A 145 -1.56 0.65 -1.95
C PRO A 145 -1.73 1.40 -0.64
N ARG A 146 -2.02 0.66 0.43
CA ARG A 146 -2.34 1.23 1.74
C ARG A 146 -1.20 1.00 2.69
N ILE A 147 -0.68 2.09 3.22
CA ILE A 147 0.43 2.10 4.15
C ILE A 147 -0.04 2.80 5.42
N PHE A 148 0.28 2.21 6.56
CA PHE A 148 0.11 2.87 7.84
C PHE A 148 1.43 3.47 8.28
N CYS A 149 1.39 4.65 8.91
CA CYS A 149 2.53 5.33 9.50
C CYS A 149 2.19 5.79 10.93
N ASP A 150 2.97 5.39 11.93
CA ASP A 150 2.84 5.84 13.32
C ASP A 150 3.74 7.06 13.65
N GLY A 151 4.31 7.69 12.63
CA GLY A 151 5.29 8.78 12.76
C GLY A 151 6.73 8.30 12.99
N ARG A 152 6.96 7.00 13.22
CA ARG A 152 8.31 6.41 13.36
C ARG A 152 8.60 5.33 12.33
N ALA A 153 7.62 4.51 12.02
CA ALA A 153 7.71 3.39 11.11
C ALA A 153 6.53 3.37 10.14
N MET A 154 6.75 2.74 8.98
CA MET A 154 5.72 2.46 8.00
C MET A 154 5.56 0.96 7.83
N TRP A 155 4.34 0.50 7.59
CA TRP A 155 4.06 -0.90 7.23
C TRP A 155 2.88 -1.01 6.28
N PHE A 156 2.81 -2.13 5.57
CA PHE A 156 1.73 -2.39 4.62
C PHE A 156 0.44 -2.76 5.34
N VAL A 157 -0.61 -2.01 5.09
CA VAL A 157 -1.99 -2.48 5.32
C VAL A 157 -2.40 -3.35 4.13
N ASP A 158 -2.10 -2.88 2.91
CA ASP A 158 -2.46 -3.54 1.67
C ASP A 158 -1.50 -3.19 0.53
N GLY A 159 -1.44 -4.06 -0.49
CA GLY A 159 -0.62 -3.83 -1.68
C GLY A 159 0.85 -4.23 -1.53
N ARG A 160 1.23 -4.98 -0.48
CA ARG A 160 2.62 -5.41 -0.26
C ARG A 160 3.23 -6.14 -1.46
N HIS A 161 2.45 -6.97 -2.18
CA HIS A 161 2.96 -7.73 -3.34
C HIS A 161 3.22 -6.82 -4.54
N ARG A 162 2.27 -5.93 -4.89
CA ARG A 162 2.46 -4.95 -5.98
C ARG A 162 3.66 -4.05 -5.71
N LEU A 163 3.79 -3.58 -4.48
CA LEU A 163 4.86 -2.66 -4.09
C LEU A 163 6.22 -3.34 -3.95
N SER A 164 6.27 -4.59 -3.48
CA SER A 164 7.52 -5.36 -3.46
C SER A 164 8.01 -5.67 -4.88
N TYR A 165 7.11 -5.98 -5.81
CA TYR A 165 7.49 -6.22 -7.20
C TYR A 165 8.00 -4.94 -7.87
N LEU A 166 7.27 -3.83 -7.76
CA LEU A 166 7.74 -2.52 -8.24
C LEU A 166 9.10 -2.13 -7.66
N ARG A 167 9.29 -2.33 -6.34
CA ARG A 167 10.58 -2.08 -5.68
C ARG A 167 11.70 -2.90 -6.28
N SER A 168 11.48 -4.19 -6.53
CA SER A 168 12.48 -5.08 -7.14
C SER A 168 12.92 -4.62 -8.52
N LEU A 169 12.00 -4.03 -9.30
CA LEU A 169 12.28 -3.53 -10.65
C LEU A 169 12.99 -2.18 -10.63
N LEU A 170 12.48 -1.24 -9.82
CA LEU A 170 12.80 0.17 -9.97
C LEU A 170 13.88 0.65 -9.01
N GLN A 171 13.87 0.25 -7.74
CA GLN A 171 14.81 0.82 -6.76
C GLN A 171 16.30 0.72 -7.16
N PRO A 172 16.78 -0.34 -7.84
CA PRO A 172 18.18 -0.40 -8.26
C PRO A 172 18.59 0.67 -9.29
N SER A 173 17.65 1.20 -10.07
CA SER A 173 17.92 2.12 -11.19
C SER A 173 17.28 3.50 -11.03
N ASP A 174 16.11 3.56 -10.40
CA ASP A 174 15.35 4.77 -10.10
C ASP A 174 14.67 4.65 -8.72
N PRO A 175 15.42 4.85 -7.61
CA PRO A 175 14.85 4.83 -6.26
C PRO A 175 13.88 6.00 -6.01
N GLY A 176 13.91 7.04 -6.85
CA GLY A 176 13.04 8.21 -6.75
C GLY A 176 11.67 8.02 -7.41
N PHE A 177 11.45 6.90 -8.12
CA PHE A 177 10.23 6.67 -8.86
C PHE A 177 8.98 6.82 -7.98
N PRO A 178 8.03 7.72 -8.30
CA PRO A 178 6.88 7.99 -7.45
C PRO A 178 5.82 6.89 -7.59
N ILE A 179 5.32 6.41 -6.46
CA ILE A 179 4.23 5.45 -6.37
C ILE A 179 3.05 6.06 -5.64
N LEU A 180 1.88 6.08 -6.27
CA LEU A 180 0.62 6.44 -5.62
C LEU A 180 0.33 5.48 -4.46
N VAL A 181 -0.01 6.03 -3.30
CA VAL A 181 -0.39 5.29 -2.09
C VAL A 181 -1.48 6.04 -1.33
N GLU A 182 -2.21 5.32 -0.48
CA GLU A 182 -2.92 5.86 0.66
C GLU A 182 -2.04 5.69 1.91
N LEU A 183 -1.73 6.79 2.58
CA LEU A 183 -1.15 6.80 3.91
C LEU A 183 -2.25 6.98 4.95
N SER A 184 -2.21 6.17 6.01
CA SER A 184 -3.05 6.35 7.19
C SER A 184 -2.19 6.51 8.44
N ARG A 185 -2.63 7.34 9.38
CA ARG A 185 -1.97 7.53 10.68
C ARG A 185 -2.99 7.83 11.77
N SER A 186 -2.64 7.48 13.01
CA SER A 186 -3.41 7.88 14.19
C SER A 186 -3.45 9.42 14.30
N ALA A 187 -4.62 10.02 14.46
CA ALA A 187 -4.72 11.47 14.62
C ALA A 187 -4.19 11.97 15.98
N ILE A 188 -3.87 11.07 16.91
CA ILE A 188 -3.35 11.38 18.25
C ILE A 188 -1.93 11.95 18.19
N ASP A 189 -1.15 11.66 17.15
CA ASP A 189 0.26 12.05 17.03
C ASP A 189 0.49 13.31 16.15
N ALA A 190 -0.57 13.92 15.62
CA ALA A 190 -0.47 15.13 14.79
C ALA A 190 -0.36 16.45 15.60
N ALA A 191 -0.35 16.35 16.94
CA ALA A 191 -0.26 17.49 17.85
C ALA A 191 1.04 17.45 18.67
N VAL A 192 2.18 17.66 18.00
CA VAL A 192 3.44 18.09 18.63
C VAL A 192 4.08 19.17 17.77
#